data_AF-A0A3A1WRW0-F1
#
_entry.id   AF-A0A3A1WRW0-F1
#
_cell.length_a   1.000
_cell.length_b   1.000
_cell.length_c   1.000
_cell.angle_alpha   90.00
_cell.angle_beta   90.00
_cell.angle_gamma   90.00
#
_symmetry.space_group_name_H-M   'P 1'
#
loop_
_entity.id
_entity.type
_entity.pdbx_description
1 polymer ?
#
loop_
_entity_poly.entity_id
_entity_poly.type
_entity_poly.pdbx_seq_one_letter_code
_entity_poly.pdbx_strand_id
1 'polypeptide(L)'
;QVLDWCESTGFLPATKSAASNAEYRSWVEKKEPRLLPYIEQMATAHTRPNTKLYPQISLAFAKEMEKAFSGEVNVDTALKNAEKAVNDVIAQGK
;
A
#
# COMPACT_ATOMS: atom_id res chain seq x y z
N GLN A 1 24.18 -3.33 7.45
CA GLN A 1 23.47 -4.43 6.75
C GLN A 1 22.14 -3.99 6.15
N VAL A 2 21.14 -3.55 6.93
CA VAL A 2 19.83 -3.11 6.36
C VAL A 2 19.98 -1.84 5.50
N LEU A 3 20.75 -0.85 5.96
CA LEU A 3 20.98 0.37 5.19
C LEU A 3 21.77 0.10 3.90
N ASP A 4 22.87 -0.67 3.98
CA ASP A 4 23.64 -1.11 2.79
C ASP A 4 22.76 -1.84 1.76
N TRP A 5 21.81 -2.65 2.21
CA TRP A 5 20.83 -3.28 1.33
C TRP A 5 19.90 -2.25 0.66
N CYS A 6 19.36 -1.30 1.42
CA CYS A 6 18.52 -0.24 0.87
C CYS A 6 19.27 0.61 -0.15
N GLU A 7 20.52 0.99 0.15
CA GLU A 7 21.38 1.77 -0.75
C GLU A 7 21.73 1.02 -2.04
N SER A 8 21.94 -0.29 -1.97
CA SER A 8 22.31 -1.11 -3.14
C SER A 8 21.12 -1.54 -4.01
N THR A 9 19.91 -1.55 -3.45
CA THR A 9 18.72 -2.07 -4.15
C THR A 9 17.65 -1.03 -4.45
N GLY A 10 17.73 0.15 -3.84
CA GLY A 10 16.69 1.18 -3.93
C GLY A 10 15.40 0.85 -3.18
N PHE A 11 15.35 -0.28 -2.46
CA PHE A 11 14.22 -0.58 -1.58
C PHE A 11 14.22 0.36 -0.37
N LEU A 12 13.01 0.80 0.01
CA LEU A 12 12.84 1.57 1.23
C LEU A 12 13.20 0.72 2.46
N PRO A 13 13.73 1.34 3.54
CA PRO A 13 13.95 0.63 4.80
C PRO A 13 12.67 -0.01 5.33
N ALA A 14 12.79 -1.16 6.00
CA ALA A 14 11.63 -1.87 6.53
C ALA A 14 11.05 -1.25 7.81
N THR A 15 11.77 -0.31 8.45
CA THR A 15 11.37 0.30 9.72
C THR A 15 11.46 1.82 9.67
N LYS A 16 10.61 2.49 10.45
CA LYS A 16 10.64 3.95 10.60
C LYS A 16 11.98 4.45 11.17
N SER A 17 12.59 3.69 12.09
CA SER A 17 13.89 4.04 12.68
C SER A 17 15.03 4.05 11.67
N ALA A 18 15.02 3.12 10.71
CA ALA A 18 15.99 3.08 9.63
C ALA A 18 15.74 4.20 8.60
N ALA A 19 14.46 4.49 8.30
CA ALA A 19 14.08 5.61 7.43
C ALA A 19 14.45 6.99 8.01
N SER A 20 14.45 7.13 9.34
CA SER A 20 14.86 8.36 10.04
C SER A 20 16.36 8.41 10.37
N ASN A 21 17.17 7.41 9.97
CA ASN A 21 18.60 7.41 10.21
C ASN A 21 19.29 8.55 9.43
N ALA A 22 20.08 9.37 10.12
CA ALA A 22 20.69 10.57 9.55
C ALA A 22 21.68 10.27 8.42
N GLU A 23 22.47 9.19 8.53
CA GLU A 23 23.44 8.79 7.51
C GLU A 23 22.72 8.35 6.23
N TYR A 24 21.70 7.51 6.38
CA TYR A 24 20.89 7.05 5.24
C TYR A 24 20.15 8.22 4.58
N ARG A 25 19.59 9.15 5.34
CA ARG A 25 18.96 10.36 4.79
C ARG A 25 19.96 11.22 4.01
N SER A 26 21.17 11.41 4.55
CA SER A 26 22.21 12.14 3.83
C SER A 26 22.62 11.44 2.54
N TRP A 27 22.67 10.10 2.54
CA TRP A 27 22.91 9.32 1.34
C TRP A 27 21.80 9.53 0.30
N VAL A 28 20.53 9.42 0.71
CA VAL A 28 19.38 9.64 -0.17
C VAL A 28 19.41 11.03 -0.81
N GLU A 29 19.61 12.08 -0.02
CA GLU A 29 19.67 13.45 -0.54
C GLU A 29 20.79 13.66 -1.57
N LYS A 30 21.94 12.98 -1.39
CA LYS A 30 23.12 13.13 -2.26
C LYS A 30 23.10 12.22 -3.49
N LYS A 31 22.54 11.01 -3.35
CA LYS A 31 22.69 9.94 -4.35
C LYS A 31 21.38 9.62 -5.05
N GLU A 32 20.27 9.64 -4.33
CA GLU A 32 18.94 9.33 -4.86
C GLU A 32 17.88 10.32 -4.38
N PRO A 33 18.01 11.63 -4.68
CA PRO A 33 17.13 12.67 -4.11
C PRO A 33 15.64 12.46 -4.43
N ARG A 34 15.33 11.75 -5.52
CA ARG A 34 13.95 11.39 -5.90
C ARG A 34 13.32 10.33 -4.99
N LEU A 35 14.11 9.63 -4.18
CA LEU A 35 13.63 8.67 -3.18
C LEU A 35 13.15 9.36 -1.90
N LEU A 36 13.55 10.62 -1.67
CA LEU A 36 13.24 11.35 -0.43
C LEU A 36 11.73 11.43 -0.12
N PRO A 37 10.82 11.73 -1.07
CA PRO A 37 9.39 11.74 -0.79
C PRO A 37 8.83 10.37 -0.38
N TYR A 38 9.44 9.28 -0.83
CA TYR A 38 9.03 7.92 -0.44
C TYR A 38 9.48 7.60 0.99
N ILE A 39 10.68 8.04 1.37
CA ILE A 39 11.18 7.95 2.76
C ILE A 39 10.32 8.78 3.71
N GLU A 40 9.91 9.98 3.31
CA GLU A 40 9.05 10.85 4.12
C GLU A 40 7.64 10.26 4.31
N GLN A 41 7.09 9.63 3.26
CA GLN A 41 5.79 8.95 3.34
C GLN A 41 5.78 7.73 4.28
N MET A 42 6.94 7.15 4.64
CA MET A 42 6.98 6.04 5.59
C MET A 42 6.42 6.40 6.98
N ALA A 43 6.40 7.68 7.35
CA ALA A 43 5.83 8.12 8.62
C ALA A 43 4.31 7.85 8.69
N THR A 44 3.63 7.96 7.54
CA THR A 44 2.16 7.90 7.40
C THR A 44 1.68 6.72 6.53
N ALA A 45 2.59 5.90 6.02
CA ALA A 45 2.24 4.72 5.24
C ALA A 45 1.47 3.68 6.07
N HIS A 46 0.47 3.04 5.46
CA HIS A 46 -0.35 2.01 6.08
C HIS A 46 -0.09 0.65 5.44
N THR A 47 0.02 -0.38 6.28
CA THR A 47 -0.01 -1.77 5.79
C THR A 47 -1.44 -2.19 5.50
N ARG A 48 -1.60 -3.02 4.47
CA ARG A 48 -2.87 -3.70 4.18
C ARG A 48 -3.28 -4.62 5.35
N PRO A 49 -4.57 -4.97 5.48
CA PRO A 49 -5.04 -5.91 6.51
C PRO A 49 -4.29 -7.25 6.45
N ASN A 50 -3.98 -7.84 7.60
CA ASN A 50 -3.19 -9.07 7.74
C ASN A 50 -4.00 -10.38 7.62
N THR A 51 -5.20 -10.31 7.04
CA THR A 51 -6.06 -11.49 6.85
C THR A 51 -5.57 -12.36 5.68
N LYS A 52 -5.69 -13.68 5.83
CA LYS A 52 -5.41 -14.64 4.75
C LYS A 52 -6.34 -14.48 3.54
N LEU A 53 -7.51 -13.86 3.76
CA LEU A 53 -8.50 -13.58 2.72
C LEU A 53 -8.18 -12.32 1.90
N TYR A 54 -7.08 -11.63 2.18
CA TYR A 54 -6.76 -10.34 1.54
C TYR A 54 -6.79 -10.43 0.00
N PRO A 55 -6.26 -11.47 -0.67
CA PRO A 55 -6.36 -11.58 -2.12
C PRO A 55 -7.82 -11.60 -2.63
N GLN A 56 -8.70 -12.39 -2.00
CA GLN A 56 -10.11 -12.49 -2.37
C GLN A 56 -10.87 -11.20 -2.08
N ILE A 57 -10.62 -10.59 -0.92
CA ILE A 57 -11.19 -9.30 -0.52
C ILE A 57 -10.79 -8.22 -1.53
N SER A 58 -9.51 -8.14 -1.88
CA SER A 58 -9.00 -7.14 -2.83
C SER A 58 -9.61 -7.31 -4.21
N LEU A 59 -9.80 -8.55 -4.68
CA LEU A 59 -10.43 -8.82 -5.97
C LEU A 59 -11.92 -8.48 -5.96
N ALA A 60 -12.66 -8.86 -4.90
CA ALA A 60 -14.07 -8.54 -4.76
C ALA A 60 -14.31 -7.02 -4.73
N PHE A 61 -13.48 -6.28 -3.98
CA PHE A 61 -13.50 -4.82 -3.96
C PHE A 61 -13.19 -4.23 -5.34
N ALA A 62 -12.09 -4.67 -5.99
CA ALA A 62 -11.66 -4.11 -7.27
C ALA A 62 -12.71 -4.26 -8.38
N LYS A 63 -13.37 -5.41 -8.47
CA LYS A 63 -14.43 -5.68 -9.47
C LYS A 63 -15.61 -4.71 -9.38
N GLU A 64 -16.00 -4.32 -8.16
CA GLU A 64 -17.10 -3.38 -7.98
C GLU A 64 -16.66 -1.93 -8.17
N MET A 65 -15.43 -1.58 -7.78
CA MET A 65 -14.88 -0.24 -8.01
C MET A 65 -14.60 0.04 -9.49
N GLU A 66 -14.18 -0.96 -10.26
CA GLU A 66 -13.95 -0.85 -11.71
C GLU A 66 -15.19 -0.32 -12.45
N LYS A 67 -16.38 -0.75 -12.03
CA LYS A 67 -17.66 -0.30 -12.62
C LYS A 67 -17.92 1.20 -12.41
N ALA A 68 -17.44 1.78 -11.31
CA ALA A 68 -17.49 3.24 -11.14
C ALA A 68 -16.48 3.95 -12.02
N PHE A 69 -15.27 3.39 -12.16
CA PHE A 69 -14.23 3.98 -13.01
C PHE A 69 -14.57 3.91 -14.51
N SER A 70 -15.28 2.86 -14.95
CA SER A 70 -15.77 2.71 -16.32
C SER A 70 -17.06 3.51 -16.60
N GLY A 71 -17.70 4.07 -15.56
CA GLY A 71 -18.95 4.81 -15.67
C GLY A 71 -20.22 3.96 -15.77
N GLU A 72 -20.14 2.65 -15.52
CA GLU A 72 -21.29 1.73 -15.51
C GLU A 72 -22.23 1.99 -14.33
N VAL A 73 -21.68 2.41 -13.18
CA VAL A 73 -22.44 2.80 -11.99
C VAL A 73 -21.86 4.07 -11.38
N ASN A 74 -22.65 4.77 -10.56
CA ASN A 74 -22.13 5.89 -9.77
C ASN A 74 -21.31 5.40 -8.56
N VAL A 75 -20.58 6.33 -7.93
CA VAL A 75 -19.69 6.05 -6.79
C VAL A 75 -20.44 5.40 -5.62
N ASP A 76 -21.60 5.92 -5.24
CA ASP A 76 -22.37 5.41 -4.10
C ASP A 76 -22.82 3.96 -4.31
N THR A 77 -23.24 3.63 -5.54
CA THR A 77 -23.62 2.27 -5.92
C THR A 77 -22.41 1.33 -5.89
N ALA A 78 -21.28 1.73 -6.47
CA ALA A 78 -20.07 0.91 -6.44
C ALA A 78 -19.58 0.63 -5.01
N LEU A 79 -19.59 1.64 -4.13
CA LEU A 79 -19.18 1.47 -2.73
C LEU A 79 -20.09 0.50 -1.97
N LYS A 80 -21.42 0.61 -2.13
CA LYS A 80 -22.38 -0.33 -1.50
C LYS A 80 -22.21 -1.76 -2.02
N ASN A 81 -21.99 -1.91 -3.32
CA ASN A 81 -21.75 -3.23 -3.92
C ASN A 81 -20.42 -3.82 -3.43
N ALA A 82 -19.36 -3.01 -3.37
CA ALA A 82 -18.04 -3.42 -2.89
C ALA A 82 -18.10 -3.85 -1.42
N GLU A 83 -18.78 -3.09 -0.56
CA GLU A 83 -19.01 -3.45 0.84
C GLU A 83 -19.70 -4.82 0.95
N LYS A 84 -20.81 -5.01 0.21
CA LYS A 84 -21.53 -6.28 0.20
C LYS A 84 -20.63 -7.43 -0.27
N ALA A 85 -19.92 -7.26 -1.39
CA ALA A 85 -19.07 -8.30 -1.98
C ALA A 85 -17.91 -8.68 -1.05
N VAL A 86 -17.28 -7.71 -0.39
CA VAL A 86 -16.22 -7.95 0.60
C VAL A 86 -16.78 -8.68 1.82
N ASN A 87 -17.94 -8.27 2.33
CA ASN A 87 -18.59 -8.94 3.47
C ASN A 87 -18.98 -10.39 3.15
N ASP A 88 -19.44 -10.67 1.94
CA ASP A 88 -19.76 -12.02 1.49
C ASP A 88 -18.51 -12.92 1.50
N VAL A 89 -17.35 -12.42 1.03
CA VAL A 89 -16.06 -13.13 1.09
C VAL A 89 -15.65 -13.41 2.54
N ILE A 90 -15.74 -12.40 3.41
CA ILE A 90 -15.37 -12.53 4.82
C ILE A 90 -16.27 -13.56 5.51
N ALA A 91 -17.58 -13.53 5.26
CA ALA A 91 -18.55 -14.45 5.87
C ALA A 91 -18.37 -15.90 5.40
N GLN A 92 -18.02 -16.11 4.14
CA GLN A 92 -17.80 -17.45 3.58
C GLN A 92 -16.44 -18.05 3.97
N GLY A 93 -15.47 -17.22 4.35
CA GLY A 93 -14.16 -17.64 4.84
C GLY A 93 -13.29 -18.35 3.81
N LYS A 94 -13.59 -18.21 2.51
CA LYS A 94 -12.88 -18.85 1.39
C LYS A 94 -12.77 -17.90 0.20
#